data_AF-A0A811QMY9-F1
#
_entry.id   AF-A0A811QMY9-F1
#
_cell.length_a   1.000
_cell.length_b   1.000
_cell.length_c   1.000
_cell.angle_alpha   90.00
_cell.angle_beta   90.00
_cell.angle_gamma   90.00
#
_symmetry.space_group_name_H-M   'P 1'
#
loop_
_entity.id
_entity.type
_entity.pdbx_description
1 polymer ?
#
loop_
_entity_poly.entity_id
_entity_poly.type
_entity_poly.pdbx_seq_one_letter_code
_entity_poly.pdbx_strand_id
1 'polypeptide(L)'
;MTALTSRCPPLLGLNLLRRNSDDVGWEYRVLVDANNKDKVKCNLCDKVVQGGIYRLKQHVAHEGQNATKCKARTSEALEAKEKCKKALNDAKRKREEKIVRELKLRDEVNVSRVGAIPFNACDNDEFKQIVEAIGQFGAGLEPPTQYDLRKTLLEEEYTRTKSLLQEREAEKLKNGCSIMTDAWIDRKRRSIMNLCTNCANGTCFISTKEMSNVSYTCEVVFELVDKAIEDIDSPLHLTAYLIAQKREIKEAFGNNESRFKEVIVVIDKKMKGRLDSPLHLTAYLLNPHYSYSNPSIFDEPIITEGFISCVETFYYHDEDKQDQATNIELKKF
;
A
#
# COMPACT_ATOMS: atom_id res chain seq x y z
N MET A 1 51.37 48.73 -29.73
CA MET A 1 50.60 47.49 -29.58
C MET A 1 50.97 46.89 -28.22
N THR A 2 50.53 47.48 -27.09
CA THR A 2 49.21 47.35 -26.45
C THR A 2 48.82 45.90 -26.15
N ALA A 3 49.02 45.47 -24.90
CA ALA A 3 48.11 44.57 -24.18
C ALA A 3 48.33 44.79 -22.67
N LEU A 4 47.35 45.49 -22.08
CA LEU A 4 47.28 45.91 -20.69
C LEU A 4 46.96 44.73 -19.78
N THR A 5 47.70 44.63 -18.68
CA THR A 5 47.32 43.85 -17.50
C THR A 5 46.06 44.47 -16.87
N SER A 6 44.90 43.84 -17.06
CA SER A 6 43.66 44.25 -16.38
C SER A 6 43.70 43.82 -14.92
N ARG A 7 44.03 44.78 -14.05
CA ARG A 7 43.81 44.67 -12.60
C ARG A 7 42.31 44.71 -12.31
N CYS A 8 41.88 43.78 -11.48
CA CYS A 8 40.54 43.71 -10.91
C CYS A 8 40.22 45.03 -10.15
N PRO A 9 39.02 45.62 -10.26
CA PRO A 9 38.65 46.79 -9.49
C PRO A 9 38.44 46.45 -8.00
N PRO A 10 38.66 47.39 -7.07
CA PRO A 10 38.46 47.15 -5.64
C PRO A 10 36.97 47.07 -5.29
N LEU A 11 36.63 46.08 -4.47
CA LEU A 11 35.32 45.88 -3.87
C LEU A 11 34.91 47.09 -3.01
N LEU A 12 33.84 47.78 -3.42
CA LEU A 12 33.18 48.81 -2.62
C LEU A 12 31.74 48.39 -2.34
N GLY A 13 31.50 48.00 -1.08
CA GLY A 13 30.23 48.17 -0.36
C GLY A 13 29.12 47.13 -0.62
N LEU A 14 29.03 46.11 0.25
CA LEU A 14 27.78 45.39 0.53
C LEU A 14 27.77 44.94 2.02
N ASN A 15 26.81 45.47 2.78
CA ASN A 15 26.61 45.24 4.22
C ASN A 15 26.34 43.76 4.54
N LEU A 16 27.36 43.02 4.95
CA LEU A 16 27.35 41.55 5.09
C LEU A 16 26.77 40.99 6.40
N LEU A 17 26.18 41.78 7.29
CA LEU A 17 25.77 41.29 8.63
C LEU A 17 24.33 41.67 9.06
N ARG A 18 23.42 41.90 8.11
CA ARG A 18 21.96 41.95 8.38
C ARG A 18 21.27 40.70 7.83
N ARG A 19 20.50 40.02 8.68
CA ARG A 19 19.62 38.91 8.27
C ARG A 19 18.47 39.50 7.44
N ASN A 20 18.08 38.85 6.34
CA ASN A 20 16.89 39.24 5.56
C ASN A 20 15.62 38.90 6.36
N SER A 21 15.19 39.81 7.23
CA SER A 21 14.10 39.61 8.18
C SER A 21 13.49 40.94 8.56
N ASP A 22 12.17 41.03 8.43
CA ASP A 22 11.37 42.22 8.79
C ASP A 22 11.16 42.38 10.30
N ASP A 23 11.93 41.66 11.14
CA ASP A 23 11.80 41.75 12.60
C ASP A 23 12.36 43.09 13.09
N VAL A 24 11.49 43.92 13.67
CA VAL A 24 11.77 45.29 14.13
C VAL A 24 13.07 45.46 14.87
N GLY A 25 13.52 44.47 15.64
CA GLY A 25 14.74 44.71 16.38
C GLY A 25 15.99 44.77 15.49
N TRP A 26 15.92 44.35 14.20
CA TRP A 26 17.07 44.36 13.25
C TRP A 26 17.45 45.78 12.88
N GLU A 27 16.57 46.75 13.16
CA GLU A 27 16.84 48.18 13.09
C GLU A 27 17.96 48.60 14.05
N TYR A 28 18.09 47.93 15.22
CA TYR A 28 18.94 48.39 16.33
C TYR A 28 20.12 47.45 16.65
N ARG A 29 20.56 46.63 15.69
CA ARG A 29 21.58 45.59 15.93
C ARG A 29 22.30 45.12 14.68
N VAL A 30 23.39 44.38 14.91
CA VAL A 30 24.16 43.69 13.87
C VAL A 30 24.55 42.29 14.37
N LEU A 31 24.66 41.32 13.45
CA LEU A 31 25.25 40.01 13.76
C LEU A 31 26.72 40.18 14.13
N VAL A 32 27.19 39.46 15.15
CA VAL A 32 28.62 39.44 15.49
C VAL A 32 29.39 38.58 14.50
N ASP A 33 28.77 37.50 14.04
CA ASP A 33 29.36 36.52 13.13
C ASP A 33 28.27 36.02 12.18
N ALA A 34 28.55 36.01 10.88
CA ALA A 34 27.65 35.51 9.86
C ALA A 34 27.33 34.01 10.04
N ASN A 35 28.27 33.26 10.61
CA ASN A 35 28.14 31.82 10.85
C ASN A 35 27.42 31.49 12.17
N ASN A 36 27.32 32.45 13.11
CA ASN A 36 26.69 32.26 14.41
C ASN A 36 25.51 33.22 14.63
N LYS A 37 24.31 32.75 14.28
CA LYS A 37 23.05 33.51 14.36
C LYS A 37 22.57 33.80 15.79
N ASP A 38 23.16 33.15 16.80
CA ASP A 38 22.79 33.33 18.20
C ASP A 38 23.53 34.47 18.89
N LYS A 39 24.63 34.97 18.31
CA LYS A 39 25.40 36.09 18.86
C LYS A 39 25.05 37.38 18.13
N VAL A 40 24.37 38.28 18.84
CA VAL A 40 23.88 39.55 18.28
C VAL A 40 24.40 40.70 19.11
N LYS A 41 24.91 41.75 18.46
CA LYS A 41 25.40 42.97 19.11
C LYS A 41 24.32 44.04 19.11
N CYS A 42 24.06 44.64 20.27
CA CYS A 42 23.18 45.80 20.39
C CYS A 42 23.88 47.05 19.87
N ASN A 43 23.29 47.80 18.93
CA ASN A 43 23.87 49.05 18.44
C ASN A 43 23.69 50.22 19.43
N LEU A 44 22.82 50.07 20.44
CA LEU A 44 22.51 51.13 21.40
C LEU A 44 23.50 51.18 22.58
N CYS A 45 24.02 50.02 23.01
CA CYS A 45 24.94 49.94 24.16
C CYS A 45 26.15 49.02 23.94
N ASP A 46 26.39 48.60 22.69
CA ASP A 46 27.46 47.71 22.25
C ASP A 46 27.52 46.32 22.90
N LYS A 47 26.55 45.98 23.76
CA LYS A 47 26.51 44.68 24.43
C LYS A 47 26.24 43.55 23.44
N VAL A 48 27.05 42.51 23.51
CA VAL A 48 26.79 41.23 22.83
C VAL A 48 25.88 40.38 23.70
N VAL A 49 24.77 39.93 23.11
CA VAL A 49 23.84 38.98 23.72
C VAL A 49 23.88 37.65 22.98
N GLN A 50 23.79 36.57 23.74
CA GLN A 50 23.78 35.19 23.25
C GLN A 50 22.38 34.60 23.43
N GLY A 51 21.82 34.00 22.38
CA GLY A 51 20.42 33.53 22.30
C GLY A 51 19.57 34.35 21.32
N GLY A 52 20.25 34.99 20.37
CA GLY A 52 19.67 35.56 19.18
C GLY A 52 18.74 36.72 19.44
N ILE A 53 17.78 36.81 18.53
CA ILE A 53 16.99 38.02 18.30
C ILE A 53 16.00 38.36 19.40
N TYR A 54 15.49 37.30 20.02
CA TYR A 54 14.49 37.37 21.05
C TYR A 54 15.08 37.91 22.35
N ARG A 55 16.24 37.40 22.78
CA ARG A 55 16.93 37.89 23.98
C ARG A 55 17.43 39.33 23.84
N LEU A 56 17.79 39.76 22.63
CA LEU A 56 18.09 41.16 22.41
C LEU A 56 16.85 42.06 22.58
N LYS A 57 15.69 41.66 22.02
CA LYS A 57 14.44 42.42 22.24
C LYS A 57 14.12 42.54 23.73
N GLN A 58 14.34 41.48 24.50
CA GLN A 58 14.22 41.49 25.97
C GLN A 58 15.21 42.48 26.63
N HIS A 59 16.49 42.47 26.20
CA HIS A 59 17.52 43.41 26.65
C HIS A 59 17.14 44.88 26.40
N VAL A 60 16.67 45.21 25.19
CA VAL A 60 16.30 46.59 24.80
C VAL A 60 14.98 47.02 25.46
N ALA A 61 13.96 46.16 25.47
CA ALA A 61 12.66 46.44 26.06
C ALA A 61 12.65 46.49 27.59
N HIS A 62 13.72 46.00 28.25
CA HIS A 62 13.77 45.75 29.70
C HIS A 62 12.70 44.75 30.17
N GLU A 63 12.33 43.82 29.30
CA GLU A 63 11.27 42.82 29.52
C GLU A 63 11.86 41.41 29.60
N GLY A 64 11.39 40.60 30.54
CA GLY A 64 11.85 39.23 30.76
C GLY A 64 13.06 39.10 31.72
N GLN A 65 13.35 37.86 32.12
CA GLN A 65 14.35 37.53 33.14
C GLN A 65 15.70 37.08 32.56
N ASN A 66 15.71 36.70 31.28
CA ASN A 66 16.83 36.00 30.64
C ASN A 66 17.81 36.93 29.90
N ALA A 67 17.63 38.24 30.04
CA ALA A 67 18.49 39.24 29.41
C ALA A 67 18.72 40.41 30.38
N THR A 68 19.98 40.80 30.53
CA THR A 68 20.33 42.03 31.24
C THR A 68 19.70 43.24 30.55
N LYS A 69 19.35 44.30 31.27
CA LYS A 69 18.74 45.51 30.71
C LYS A 69 19.74 46.38 29.94
N CYS A 70 19.28 47.00 28.85
CA CYS A 70 20.06 47.98 28.08
C CYS A 70 20.40 49.21 28.92
N LYS A 71 21.65 49.67 28.85
CA LYS A 71 22.16 50.83 29.61
C LYS A 71 22.00 52.15 28.87
N ALA A 72 21.70 52.12 27.56
CA ALA A 72 21.56 53.30 26.73
C ALA A 72 20.33 54.15 27.15
N ARG A 73 20.48 55.49 27.11
CA ARG A 73 19.44 56.46 27.50
C ARG A 73 19.15 57.51 26.43
N THR A 74 19.65 57.33 25.21
CA THR A 74 19.38 58.23 24.08
C THR A 74 17.89 58.22 23.73
N SER A 75 17.41 59.27 23.05
CA SER A 75 16.04 59.32 22.50
C SER A 75 15.75 58.10 21.61
N GLU A 76 16.73 57.70 20.79
CA GLU A 76 16.68 56.49 19.96
C GLU A 76 16.55 55.21 20.81
N ALA A 77 17.23 55.12 21.96
CA ALA A 77 17.13 53.96 22.84
C ALA A 77 15.75 53.85 23.52
N LEU A 78 15.11 54.98 23.82
CA LEU A 78 13.75 55.02 24.35
C LEU A 78 12.72 54.59 23.30
N GLU A 79 12.88 55.06 22.06
CA GLU A 79 12.03 54.62 20.94
C GLU A 79 12.19 53.12 20.66
N ALA A 80 13.44 52.65 20.61
CA ALA A 80 13.76 51.24 20.40
C ALA A 80 13.20 50.35 21.53
N LYS A 81 13.22 50.85 22.77
CA LYS A 81 12.61 50.18 23.93
C LYS A 81 11.11 49.98 23.73
N GLU A 82 10.38 51.03 23.37
CA GLU A 82 8.93 50.94 23.14
C GLU A 82 8.58 50.03 21.95
N LYS A 83 9.31 50.14 20.83
CA LYS A 83 9.10 49.25 19.67
C LYS A 83 9.37 47.79 20.00
N CYS A 84 10.48 47.50 20.69
CA CYS A 84 10.81 46.13 21.10
C CYS A 84 9.78 45.58 22.09
N LYS A 85 9.30 46.41 23.02
CA LYS A 85 8.26 46.04 23.99
C LYS A 85 6.93 45.72 23.30
N LYS A 86 6.48 46.56 22.37
CA LYS A 86 5.28 46.32 21.55
C LYS A 86 5.38 45.01 20.78
N ALA A 87 6.50 44.75 20.10
CA ALA A 87 6.68 43.53 19.33
C ALA A 87 6.70 42.25 20.19
N LEU A 88 7.26 42.30 21.40
CA LEU A 88 7.22 41.19 22.35
C LEU A 88 5.80 40.92 22.84
N ASN A 89 5.06 41.97 23.17
CA ASN A 89 3.67 41.86 23.64
C ASN A 89 2.74 41.37 22.53
N ASP A 90 2.87 41.86 21.30
CA ASP A 90 2.08 41.37 20.16
C ASP A 90 2.36 39.88 19.87
N ALA A 91 3.63 39.45 19.95
CA ALA A 91 3.97 38.04 19.80
C ALA A 91 3.40 37.17 20.92
N LYS A 92 3.40 37.67 22.17
CA LYS A 92 2.79 36.99 23.32
C LYS A 92 1.27 36.88 23.14
N ARG A 93 0.59 37.98 22.83
CA ARG A 93 -0.85 38.03 22.57
C ARG A 93 -1.25 37.09 21.43
N LYS A 94 -0.53 37.07 20.31
CA LYS A 94 -0.81 36.13 19.20
C LYS A 94 -0.69 34.67 19.61
N ARG A 95 0.27 34.32 20.48
CA ARG A 95 0.40 32.96 21.03
C ARG A 95 -0.75 32.61 21.97
N GLU A 96 -1.11 33.53 22.86
CA GLU A 96 -2.25 33.37 23.77
C GLU A 96 -3.57 33.22 23.00
N GLU A 97 -3.81 34.06 21.99
CA GLU A 97 -4.98 33.94 21.10
C GLU A 97 -5.02 32.60 20.37
N LYS A 98 -3.88 32.06 19.91
CA LYS A 98 -3.82 30.73 19.29
C LYS A 98 -4.22 29.63 20.27
N ILE A 99 -3.66 29.67 21.49
CA ILE A 99 -3.97 28.70 22.55
C ILE A 99 -5.45 28.78 22.93
N VAL A 100 -5.98 30.00 23.12
CA VAL A 100 -7.39 30.21 23.45
C VAL A 100 -8.31 29.70 22.34
N ARG A 101 -7.99 29.95 21.07
CA ARG A 101 -8.75 29.41 19.94
C ARG A 101 -8.73 27.89 19.91
N GLU A 102 -7.56 27.28 20.12
CA GLU A 102 -7.41 25.82 20.17
C GLU A 102 -8.22 25.21 21.32
N LEU A 103 -8.16 25.82 22.51
CA LEU A 103 -8.94 25.37 23.67
C LEU A 103 -10.45 25.48 23.42
N LYS A 104 -10.91 26.58 22.81
CA LYS A 104 -12.32 26.74 22.43
C LYS A 104 -12.78 25.66 21.46
N LEU A 105 -12.01 25.41 20.40
CA LEU A 105 -12.31 24.35 19.43
C LEU A 105 -12.34 22.96 20.07
N ARG A 106 -11.46 22.69 21.04
CA ARG A 106 -11.45 21.41 21.77
C ARG A 106 -12.65 21.27 22.70
N ASP A 107 -13.07 22.35 23.35
CA ASP A 107 -14.22 22.36 24.26
C ASP A 107 -15.55 22.07 23.52
N GLU A 108 -15.63 22.47 22.24
CA GLU A 108 -16.78 22.18 21.38
C GLU A 108 -16.86 20.70 20.95
N VAL A 109 -15.76 19.94 21.02
CA VAL A 109 -15.70 18.54 20.55
C VAL A 109 -15.97 17.57 21.71
N ASN A 110 -17.14 16.94 21.69
CA ASN A 110 -17.49 15.91 22.68
C ASN A 110 -17.07 14.50 22.26
N VAL A 111 -15.83 14.13 22.61
CA VAL A 111 -15.26 12.79 22.31
C VAL A 111 -16.01 11.65 22.99
N SER A 112 -16.64 11.88 24.16
CA SER A 112 -17.35 10.83 24.91
C SER A 112 -18.58 10.26 24.19
N ARG A 113 -19.08 10.95 23.16
CA ARG A 113 -20.23 10.52 22.34
C ARG A 113 -19.82 9.80 21.06
N VAL A 114 -18.52 9.74 20.76
CA VAL A 114 -18.00 8.99 19.63
C VAL A 114 -17.92 7.52 20.04
N GLY A 115 -18.88 6.72 19.56
CA GLY A 115 -18.99 5.32 19.93
C GLY A 115 -17.91 4.44 19.29
N ALA A 116 -17.31 3.56 20.09
CA ALA A 116 -16.62 2.35 19.65
C ALA A 116 -15.40 2.50 18.71
N ILE A 117 -14.70 3.64 18.72
CA ILE A 117 -13.40 3.77 18.04
C ILE A 117 -12.27 3.30 18.98
N PRO A 118 -11.50 2.27 18.61
CA PRO A 118 -10.33 1.83 19.37
C PRO A 118 -9.27 2.94 19.48
N PHE A 119 -8.61 3.10 20.64
CA PHE A 119 -7.59 4.14 20.81
C PHE A 119 -6.40 4.01 19.84
N ASN A 120 -6.03 2.77 19.49
CA ASN A 120 -4.96 2.50 18.54
C ASN A 120 -5.33 2.83 17.07
N ALA A 121 -6.56 3.25 16.79
CA ALA A 121 -6.94 3.70 15.44
C ALA A 121 -6.15 4.94 15.00
N CYS A 122 -5.66 5.76 15.94
CA CYS A 122 -4.86 6.95 15.60
C CYS A 122 -3.41 6.63 15.18
N ASP A 123 -2.93 5.42 15.46
CA ASP A 123 -1.57 5.00 15.11
C ASP A 123 -1.44 4.63 13.63
N ASN A 124 -2.58 4.32 12.99
CA ASN A 124 -2.69 3.94 11.59
C ASN A 124 -2.35 5.13 10.67
N ASP A 125 -1.56 4.89 9.62
CA ASP A 125 -1.10 5.95 8.71
C ASP A 125 -2.23 6.47 7.81
N GLU A 126 -3.19 5.63 7.43
CA GLU A 126 -4.38 6.06 6.71
C GLU A 126 -5.23 7.02 7.56
N PHE A 127 -5.31 6.83 8.88
CA PHE A 127 -5.97 7.79 9.78
C PHE A 127 -5.29 9.17 9.74
N LYS A 128 -3.95 9.21 9.73
CA LYS A 128 -3.19 10.48 9.63
C LYS A 128 -3.46 11.16 8.29
N GLN A 129 -3.50 10.40 7.20
CA GLN A 129 -3.85 10.92 5.86
C GLN A 129 -5.27 11.49 5.82
N ILE A 130 -6.24 10.83 6.46
CA ILE A 130 -7.62 11.35 6.58
C ILE A 130 -7.63 12.69 7.31
N VAL A 131 -6.95 12.80 8.46
CA VAL A 131 -6.89 14.05 9.23
C VAL A 131 -6.21 15.17 8.44
N GLU A 132 -5.15 14.86 7.70
CA GLU A 132 -4.49 15.83 6.83
C GLU A 132 -5.41 16.31 5.70
N ALA A 133 -6.09 15.39 5.02
CA ALA A 133 -7.03 15.73 3.95
C ALA A 133 -8.19 16.62 4.45
N ILE A 134 -8.74 16.32 5.62
CA ILE A 134 -9.76 17.16 6.29
C ILE A 134 -9.19 18.56 6.56
N GLY A 135 -7.96 18.63 7.07
CA GLY A 135 -7.28 19.89 7.34
C GLY A 135 -7.02 20.73 6.09
N GLN A 136 -6.68 20.08 4.96
CA GLN A 136 -6.46 20.74 3.67
C GLN A 136 -7.77 21.23 3.04
N PHE A 137 -8.87 20.50 3.19
CA PHE A 137 -10.18 20.93 2.71
C PHE A 137 -10.66 22.18 3.45
N GLY A 138 -10.49 22.22 4.78
CA GLY A 138 -10.84 23.36 5.62
C GLY A 138 -12.30 23.34 6.10
N ALA A 139 -12.78 24.51 6.53
CA ALA A 139 -14.12 24.63 7.12
C ALA A 139 -15.23 24.38 6.08
N GLY A 140 -16.27 23.64 6.47
CA GLY A 140 -17.41 23.34 5.61
C GLY A 140 -17.37 21.97 4.94
N LEU A 141 -16.39 21.11 5.27
CA LEU A 141 -16.43 19.70 4.88
C LEU A 141 -17.65 19.02 5.49
N GLU A 142 -18.52 18.48 4.64
CA GLU A 142 -19.57 17.55 5.08
C GLU A 142 -18.97 16.13 5.16
N PRO A 143 -19.04 15.47 6.33
CA PRO A 143 -18.54 14.11 6.44
C PRO A 143 -19.41 13.14 5.62
N PRO A 144 -18.84 12.05 5.09
CA PRO A 144 -19.62 11.03 4.39
C PRO A 144 -20.76 10.47 5.26
N THR A 145 -21.90 10.19 4.63
CA THR A 145 -23.01 9.54 5.33
C THR A 145 -22.73 8.04 5.52
N GLN A 146 -23.53 7.40 6.37
CA GLN A 146 -23.48 5.94 6.52
C GLN A 146 -23.74 5.21 5.18
N TYR A 147 -24.62 5.77 4.34
CA TYR A 147 -24.92 5.20 3.03
C TYR A 147 -23.70 5.30 2.10
N ASP A 148 -23.03 6.46 2.08
CA ASP A 148 -21.85 6.67 1.25
C ASP A 148 -20.74 5.69 1.61
N LEU A 149 -20.44 5.54 2.91
CA LEU A 149 -19.41 4.62 3.38
C LEU A 149 -19.76 3.14 3.11
N ARG A 150 -21.02 2.76 3.28
CA ARG A 150 -21.46 1.36 3.13
C ARG A 150 -21.58 0.94 1.67
N LYS A 151 -21.82 1.89 0.76
CA LYS A 151 -22.15 1.59 -0.63
C LYS A 151 -21.24 2.33 -1.59
N THR A 152 -21.44 3.63 -1.79
CA THR A 152 -20.75 4.39 -2.86
C THR A 152 -19.24 4.31 -2.76
N LEU A 153 -18.68 4.70 -1.61
CA LEU A 153 -17.22 4.72 -1.38
C LEU A 153 -16.65 3.30 -1.30
N LEU A 154 -17.43 2.34 -0.78
CA LEU A 154 -17.00 0.93 -0.73
C LEU A 154 -16.94 0.33 -2.14
N GLU A 155 -17.91 0.61 -3.00
CA GLU A 155 -17.94 0.16 -4.40
C GLU A 155 -16.81 0.79 -5.22
N GLU A 156 -16.50 2.07 -4.97
CA GLU A 156 -15.36 2.77 -5.59
C GLU A 156 -14.02 2.14 -5.17
N GLU A 157 -13.79 1.95 -3.86
CA GLU A 157 -12.56 1.32 -3.35
C GLU A 157 -12.44 -0.15 -3.75
N TYR A 158 -13.55 -0.89 -3.83
CA TYR A 158 -13.59 -2.23 -4.39
C TYR A 158 -13.16 -2.25 -5.85
N THR A 159 -13.69 -1.34 -6.67
CA THR A 159 -13.35 -1.24 -8.10
C THR A 159 -11.89 -0.85 -8.31
N ARG A 160 -11.40 0.09 -7.51
CA ARG A 160 -9.99 0.48 -7.49
C ARG A 160 -9.08 -0.69 -7.13
N THR A 161 -9.40 -1.40 -6.05
CA THR A 161 -8.63 -2.58 -5.60
C THR A 161 -8.64 -3.68 -6.66
N LYS A 162 -9.80 -3.96 -7.28
CA LYS A 162 -9.92 -4.93 -8.36
C LYS A 162 -9.05 -4.55 -9.56
N SER A 163 -8.95 -3.27 -9.89
CA SER A 163 -8.10 -2.76 -10.97
C SER A 163 -6.62 -2.98 -10.68
N LEU A 164 -6.18 -2.73 -9.43
CA LEU A 164 -4.81 -2.96 -8.98
C LEU A 164 -4.43 -4.46 -8.97
N LEU A 165 -5.41 -5.36 -8.87
CA LEU A 165 -5.18 -6.80 -8.85
C LEU A 165 -5.16 -7.45 -10.24
N GLN A 166 -5.50 -6.73 -11.31
CA GLN A 166 -5.61 -7.29 -12.67
C GLN A 166 -4.33 -7.98 -13.14
N GLU A 167 -3.16 -7.39 -12.88
CA GLU A 167 -1.86 -7.98 -13.24
C GLU A 167 -1.60 -9.30 -12.51
N ARG A 168 -2.05 -9.41 -11.25
CA ARG A 168 -1.94 -10.65 -10.49
C ARG A 168 -2.87 -11.71 -11.06
N GLU A 169 -4.11 -11.35 -11.39
CA GLU A 169 -5.05 -12.29 -12.04
C GLU A 169 -4.53 -12.78 -13.40
N ALA A 170 -3.95 -11.88 -14.21
CA ALA A 170 -3.35 -12.26 -15.50
C ALA A 170 -2.17 -13.22 -15.32
N GLU A 171 -1.36 -13.05 -14.28
CA GLU A 171 -0.26 -13.95 -13.96
C GLU A 171 -0.74 -15.33 -13.52
N LYS A 172 -1.81 -15.40 -12.70
CA LYS A 172 -2.46 -16.67 -12.33
C LYS A 172 -2.99 -17.41 -13.54
N LEU A 173 -3.54 -16.69 -14.53
CA LEU A 173 -4.02 -17.30 -15.77
C LEU A 173 -2.86 -17.84 -16.61
N LYS A 174 -1.73 -17.13 -16.64
CA LYS A 174 -0.55 -17.48 -17.44
C LYS A 174 0.24 -18.65 -16.86
N ASN A 175 0.55 -18.60 -15.56
CA ASN A 175 1.49 -19.52 -14.92
C ASN A 175 0.81 -20.48 -13.94
N GLY A 176 -0.49 -20.33 -13.71
CA GLY A 176 -1.23 -21.07 -12.69
C GLY A 176 -1.12 -20.45 -11.31
N CYS A 177 -1.89 -21.00 -10.36
CA CYS A 177 -1.83 -20.63 -8.95
C CYS A 177 -2.23 -21.82 -8.07
N SER A 178 -1.87 -21.77 -6.79
CA SER A 178 -2.37 -22.71 -5.78
C SER A 178 -3.53 -22.09 -5.04
N ILE A 179 -4.59 -22.87 -4.79
CA ILE A 179 -5.67 -22.47 -3.89
C ILE A 179 -5.30 -22.92 -2.48
N MET A 180 -5.39 -21.99 -1.55
CA MET A 180 -5.13 -22.20 -0.14
C MET A 180 -6.42 -22.04 0.65
N THR A 181 -6.68 -23.00 1.54
CA THR A 181 -7.74 -22.92 2.55
C THR A 181 -7.09 -22.58 3.90
N ASP A 182 -7.58 -21.52 4.54
CA ASP A 182 -7.17 -21.14 5.89
C ASP A 182 -8.39 -21.13 6.80
N ALA A 183 -8.44 -22.07 7.74
CA ALA A 183 -9.57 -22.25 8.64
C ALA A 183 -9.16 -21.97 10.08
N TRP A 184 -9.94 -21.14 10.76
CA TRP A 184 -9.72 -20.83 12.17
C TRP A 184 -11.04 -20.72 12.93
N ILE A 185 -10.97 -20.96 14.24
CA ILE A 185 -12.12 -20.91 15.15
C ILE A 185 -11.83 -19.87 16.21
N ASP A 186 -12.75 -18.92 16.39
CA ASP A 186 -12.61 -17.90 17.42
C ASP A 186 -13.00 -18.44 18.82
N ARG A 187 -12.70 -17.66 19.87
CA ARG A 187 -13.03 -18.04 21.25
C ARG A 187 -14.55 -18.13 21.52
N LYS A 188 -15.38 -17.60 20.63
CA LYS A 188 -16.84 -17.68 20.68
C LYS A 188 -17.38 -18.85 19.85
N ARG A 189 -16.52 -19.77 19.41
CA ARG A 189 -16.84 -20.93 18.56
C ARG A 189 -17.40 -20.53 17.19
N ARG A 190 -17.11 -19.33 16.71
CA ARG A 190 -17.36 -18.99 15.31
C ARG A 190 -16.24 -19.54 14.47
N SER A 191 -16.62 -20.32 13.47
CA SER A 191 -15.68 -20.97 12.56
C SER A 191 -15.66 -20.19 11.26
N ILE A 192 -14.48 -19.82 10.77
CA ILE A 192 -14.33 -19.08 9.52
C ILE A 192 -13.31 -19.82 8.65
N MET A 193 -13.64 -19.98 7.38
CA MET A 193 -12.73 -20.47 6.35
C MET A 193 -12.48 -19.38 5.32
N ASN A 194 -11.22 -19.04 5.12
CA ASN A 194 -10.74 -18.17 4.06
C ASN A 194 -10.24 -19.00 2.90
N LEU A 195 -10.52 -18.52 1.69
CA LEU A 195 -10.00 -19.03 0.45
C LEU A 195 -9.06 -17.98 -0.15
N CYS A 196 -7.85 -18.40 -0.46
CA CYS A 196 -6.81 -17.54 -1.03
C CYS A 196 -6.20 -18.22 -2.25
N THR A 197 -5.71 -17.44 -3.20
CA THR A 197 -4.82 -17.91 -4.28
C THR A 197 -3.40 -17.50 -3.95
N ASN A 198 -2.43 -18.34 -4.29
CA ASN A 198 -1.02 -18.02 -4.20
C ASN A 198 -0.34 -18.26 -5.55
N CYS A 199 0.38 -17.27 -6.04
CA CYS A 199 1.13 -17.32 -7.30
C CYS A 199 2.50 -16.65 -7.14
N ALA A 200 3.27 -16.53 -8.22
CA ALA A 200 4.61 -15.93 -8.16
C ALA A 200 4.59 -14.47 -7.66
N ASN A 201 3.47 -13.78 -7.88
CA ASN A 201 3.24 -12.39 -7.44
C ASN A 201 2.67 -12.28 -6.02
N GLY A 202 2.56 -13.39 -5.30
CA GLY A 202 2.13 -13.46 -3.91
C GLY A 202 0.71 -13.98 -3.72
N THR A 203 0.18 -13.78 -2.52
CA THR A 203 -1.13 -14.29 -2.10
C THR A 203 -2.24 -13.26 -2.32
N CYS A 204 -3.38 -13.70 -2.84
CA CYS A 204 -4.59 -12.90 -3.05
C CYS A 204 -5.78 -13.55 -2.35
N PHE A 205 -6.54 -12.76 -1.60
CA PHE A 205 -7.80 -13.19 -1.00
C PHE A 205 -8.87 -13.41 -2.07
N ILE A 206 -9.62 -14.51 -1.98
CA ILE A 206 -10.74 -14.83 -2.88
C ILE A 206 -12.04 -14.53 -2.15
N SER A 207 -12.27 -15.24 -1.05
CA SER A 207 -13.52 -15.17 -0.30
C SER A 207 -13.35 -15.72 1.11
N THR A 208 -14.33 -15.43 1.95
CA THR A 208 -14.44 -15.96 3.30
C THR A 208 -15.82 -16.53 3.50
N LYS A 209 -15.90 -17.65 4.23
CA LYS A 209 -17.14 -18.33 4.55
C LYS A 209 -17.20 -18.59 6.05
N GLU A 210 -18.31 -18.19 6.66
CA GLU A 210 -18.63 -18.61 8.02
C GLU A 210 -19.11 -20.06 8.01
N MET A 211 -18.49 -20.89 8.86
CA MET A 211 -18.68 -22.35 8.95
C MET A 211 -19.10 -22.79 10.36
N SER A 212 -19.53 -21.88 11.23
CA SER A 212 -19.83 -22.17 12.65
C SER A 212 -20.83 -23.30 12.86
N ASN A 213 -21.82 -23.41 11.96
CA ASN A 213 -22.89 -24.41 12.02
C ASN A 213 -22.71 -25.53 10.98
N VAL A 214 -21.51 -25.67 10.41
CA VAL A 214 -21.23 -26.61 9.32
C VAL A 214 -20.14 -27.59 9.78
N SER A 215 -20.41 -28.88 9.64
CA SER A 215 -19.39 -29.91 9.88
C SER A 215 -18.31 -29.82 8.80
N TYR A 216 -17.04 -29.81 9.22
CA TYR A 216 -15.88 -29.85 8.33
C TYR A 216 -15.70 -31.24 7.72
N THR A 217 -16.58 -31.63 6.81
CA THR A 217 -16.45 -32.88 6.06
C THR A 217 -15.66 -32.66 4.77
N CYS A 218 -15.13 -33.74 4.19
CA CYS A 218 -14.41 -33.67 2.93
C CYS A 218 -15.27 -33.11 1.80
N GLU A 219 -16.58 -33.39 1.79
CA GLU A 219 -17.52 -32.89 0.78
C GLU A 219 -17.66 -31.36 0.86
N VAL A 220 -17.79 -30.81 2.07
CA VAL A 220 -17.94 -29.36 2.28
C VAL A 220 -16.68 -28.61 1.86
N VAL A 221 -15.51 -29.13 2.21
CA VAL A 221 -14.23 -28.54 1.79
C VAL A 221 -14.08 -28.62 0.27
N PHE A 222 -14.46 -29.75 -0.33
CA PHE A 222 -14.44 -29.93 -1.77
C PHE A 222 -15.36 -28.91 -2.47
N GLU A 223 -16.60 -28.73 -2.04
CA GLU A 223 -17.53 -27.75 -2.63
C GLU A 223 -17.01 -26.31 -2.56
N LEU A 224 -16.32 -25.95 -1.46
CA LEU A 224 -15.73 -24.62 -1.31
C LEU A 224 -14.55 -24.40 -2.28
N VAL A 225 -13.72 -25.43 -2.46
CA VAL A 225 -12.60 -25.38 -3.40
C VAL A 225 -13.12 -25.41 -4.85
N ASP A 226 -14.09 -26.27 -5.17
CA ASP A 226 -14.74 -26.36 -6.49
C ASP A 226 -15.35 -25.01 -6.89
N LYS A 227 -16.06 -24.35 -5.97
CA LYS A 227 -16.58 -23.01 -6.22
C LYS A 227 -15.48 -21.97 -6.40
N ALA A 228 -14.42 -22.00 -5.58
CA ALA A 228 -13.30 -21.08 -5.73
C ALA A 228 -12.62 -21.23 -7.10
N ILE A 229 -12.53 -22.45 -7.60
CA ILE A 229 -12.02 -22.76 -8.93
C ILE A 229 -12.91 -22.15 -10.02
N GLU A 230 -14.23 -22.32 -9.91
CA GLU A 230 -15.19 -21.73 -10.84
C GLU A 230 -15.05 -20.20 -10.90
N ASP A 231 -14.81 -19.57 -9.76
CA ASP A 231 -14.65 -18.11 -9.65
C ASP A 231 -13.30 -17.60 -10.21
N ILE A 232 -12.27 -18.46 -10.38
CA ILE A 232 -10.92 -18.08 -10.83
C ILE A 232 -10.76 -18.08 -12.36
N ASP A 233 -11.73 -18.60 -13.12
CA ASP A 233 -11.71 -18.65 -14.61
C ASP A 233 -10.36 -19.11 -15.19
N SER A 234 -9.72 -20.12 -14.58
CA SER A 234 -8.48 -20.76 -15.06
C SER A 234 -8.71 -22.25 -15.35
N PRO A 235 -9.46 -22.58 -16.41
CA PRO A 235 -9.84 -23.96 -16.73
C PRO A 235 -8.65 -24.84 -17.17
N LEU A 236 -7.58 -24.26 -17.72
CA LEU A 236 -6.44 -25.00 -18.28
C LEU A 236 -5.56 -25.70 -17.24
N HIS A 237 -5.35 -25.12 -16.05
CA HIS A 237 -4.52 -25.75 -15.02
C HIS A 237 -5.27 -26.79 -14.17
N LEU A 238 -6.60 -26.72 -14.15
CA LEU A 238 -7.40 -27.59 -13.30
C LEU A 238 -7.46 -29.03 -13.80
N THR A 239 -7.56 -29.22 -15.11
CA THR A 239 -7.52 -30.55 -15.72
C THR A 239 -6.25 -31.29 -15.37
N ALA A 240 -5.10 -30.61 -15.45
CA ALA A 240 -3.81 -31.19 -15.14
C ALA A 240 -3.70 -31.65 -13.68
N TYR A 241 -4.17 -30.81 -12.75
CA TYR A 241 -4.18 -31.13 -11.33
C TYR A 241 -5.14 -32.27 -10.98
N LEU A 242 -6.35 -32.28 -11.56
CA LEU A 242 -7.33 -33.34 -11.30
C LEU A 242 -6.88 -34.69 -11.87
N ILE A 243 -6.23 -34.70 -13.04
CA ILE A 243 -5.67 -35.95 -13.60
C ILE A 243 -4.51 -36.45 -12.72
N ALA A 244 -3.62 -35.57 -12.24
CA ALA A 244 -2.58 -35.92 -11.30
C ALA A 244 -3.14 -36.45 -9.96
N GLN A 245 -4.15 -35.79 -9.39
CA GLN A 245 -4.80 -36.25 -8.15
C GLN A 245 -5.50 -37.60 -8.30
N LYS A 246 -6.21 -37.84 -9.42
CA LYS A 246 -6.81 -39.17 -9.69
C LYS A 246 -5.76 -40.27 -9.62
N ARG A 247 -4.55 -40.00 -10.09
CA ARG A 247 -3.43 -40.95 -10.03
C ARG A 247 -2.92 -41.12 -8.60
N GLU A 248 -2.69 -40.04 -7.86
CA GLU A 248 -2.25 -40.13 -6.46
C GLU A 248 -3.26 -40.91 -5.60
N ILE A 249 -4.56 -40.74 -5.83
CA ILE A 249 -5.61 -41.53 -5.18
C ILE A 249 -5.45 -43.02 -5.52
N LYS A 250 -5.27 -43.36 -6.81
CA LYS A 250 -5.05 -44.76 -7.24
C LYS A 250 -3.83 -45.36 -6.53
N GLU A 251 -2.72 -44.63 -6.50
CA GLU A 251 -1.46 -45.06 -5.88
C GLU A 251 -1.60 -45.21 -4.35
N ALA A 252 -2.24 -44.26 -3.66
CA ALA A 252 -2.46 -44.29 -2.22
C ALA A 252 -3.30 -45.50 -1.77
N PHE A 253 -4.21 -45.97 -2.62
CA PHE A 253 -5.01 -47.17 -2.38
C PHE A 253 -4.40 -48.45 -2.96
N GLY A 254 -3.12 -48.42 -3.37
CA GLY A 254 -2.38 -49.58 -3.87
C GLY A 254 -2.93 -50.12 -5.18
N ASN A 255 -3.49 -49.25 -6.02
CA ASN A 255 -4.16 -49.57 -7.28
C ASN A 255 -5.32 -50.58 -7.14
N ASN A 256 -5.88 -50.74 -5.94
CA ASN A 256 -7.06 -51.57 -5.73
C ASN A 256 -8.34 -50.80 -6.10
N GLU A 257 -8.81 -51.03 -7.33
CA GLU A 257 -9.97 -50.34 -7.92
C GLU A 257 -11.20 -50.32 -7.03
N SER A 258 -11.48 -51.41 -6.30
CA SER A 258 -12.65 -51.52 -5.42
C SER A 258 -12.69 -50.45 -4.31
N ARG A 259 -11.54 -49.83 -3.98
CA ARG A 259 -11.41 -48.84 -2.90
C ARG A 259 -11.59 -47.40 -3.34
N PHE A 260 -11.38 -47.09 -4.62
CA PHE A 260 -11.44 -45.71 -5.13
C PHE A 260 -12.41 -45.53 -6.30
N LYS A 261 -13.01 -46.61 -6.82
CA LYS A 261 -13.90 -46.56 -7.98
C LYS A 261 -15.02 -45.55 -7.84
N GLU A 262 -15.69 -45.51 -6.68
CA GLU A 262 -16.79 -44.57 -6.45
C GLU A 262 -16.31 -43.11 -6.47
N VAL A 263 -15.14 -42.83 -5.91
CA VAL A 263 -14.52 -41.50 -5.92
C VAL A 263 -14.15 -41.10 -7.35
N ILE A 264 -13.52 -41.99 -8.12
CA ILE A 264 -13.16 -41.73 -9.52
C ILE A 264 -14.40 -41.45 -10.37
N VAL A 265 -15.48 -42.22 -10.20
CA VAL A 265 -16.76 -42.01 -10.92
C VAL A 265 -17.34 -40.62 -10.62
N VAL A 266 -17.26 -40.15 -9.37
CA VAL A 266 -17.71 -38.79 -9.01
C VAL A 266 -16.85 -37.74 -9.70
N ILE A 267 -15.52 -37.90 -9.71
CA ILE A 267 -14.62 -36.96 -10.37
C ILE A 267 -14.84 -36.96 -11.88
N ASP A 268 -14.96 -38.12 -12.52
CA ASP A 268 -15.23 -38.27 -13.97
C ASP A 268 -16.55 -37.58 -14.34
N LYS A 269 -17.61 -37.81 -13.56
CA LYS A 269 -18.91 -37.16 -13.77
C LYS A 269 -18.83 -35.64 -13.70
N LYS A 270 -17.96 -35.09 -12.84
CA LYS A 270 -17.77 -33.65 -12.66
C LYS A 270 -16.86 -33.02 -13.73
N MET A 271 -15.88 -33.77 -14.22
CA MET A 271 -15.00 -33.34 -15.31
C MET A 271 -15.71 -33.33 -16.66
N LYS A 272 -16.67 -34.25 -16.85
CA LYS A 272 -17.34 -34.47 -18.13
C LYS A 272 -17.99 -33.21 -18.70
N GLY A 273 -17.58 -32.81 -19.90
CA GLY A 273 -18.07 -31.64 -20.63
C GLY A 273 -17.55 -30.30 -20.10
N ARG A 274 -16.62 -30.30 -19.13
CA ARG A 274 -16.04 -29.08 -18.54
C ARG A 274 -14.52 -29.06 -18.69
N LEU A 275 -13.86 -30.16 -18.33
CA LEU A 275 -12.41 -30.23 -18.08
C LEU A 275 -11.75 -31.42 -18.80
N ASP A 276 -12.52 -32.16 -19.59
CA ASP A 276 -12.11 -33.30 -20.40
C ASP A 276 -12.10 -32.98 -21.91
N SER A 277 -12.14 -31.69 -22.28
CA SER A 277 -12.07 -31.30 -23.69
C SER A 277 -10.69 -31.59 -24.28
N PRO A 278 -10.61 -31.81 -25.61
CA PRO A 278 -9.35 -32.01 -26.32
C PRO A 278 -8.27 -30.97 -25.98
N LEU A 279 -8.67 -29.70 -25.85
CA LEU A 279 -7.76 -28.59 -25.50
C LEU A 279 -7.15 -28.75 -24.09
N HIS A 280 -7.95 -29.17 -23.11
CA HIS A 280 -7.46 -29.35 -21.75
C HIS A 280 -6.51 -30.56 -21.63
N LEU A 281 -6.83 -31.66 -22.31
CA LEU A 281 -5.99 -32.86 -22.35
C LEU A 281 -4.66 -32.58 -23.07
N THR A 282 -4.71 -31.83 -24.16
CA THR A 282 -3.52 -31.35 -24.89
C THR A 282 -2.64 -30.47 -24.02
N ALA A 283 -3.23 -29.52 -23.30
CA ALA A 283 -2.50 -28.65 -22.39
C ALA A 283 -1.84 -29.43 -21.24
N TYR A 284 -2.49 -30.48 -20.73
CA TYR A 284 -1.90 -31.37 -19.74
C TYR A 284 -0.69 -32.15 -20.31
N LEU A 285 -0.85 -32.73 -21.50
CA LEU A 285 0.20 -33.49 -22.19
C LEU A 285 1.47 -32.66 -22.47
N LEU A 286 1.28 -31.43 -22.97
CA LEU A 286 2.37 -30.56 -23.40
C LEU A 286 3.00 -29.76 -22.25
N ASN A 287 2.51 -29.87 -21.01
CA ASN A 287 3.06 -29.13 -19.89
C ASN A 287 4.32 -29.84 -19.33
N PRO A 288 5.52 -29.23 -19.43
CA PRO A 288 6.78 -29.86 -19.03
C PRO A 288 6.82 -30.31 -17.58
N HIS A 289 6.09 -29.63 -16.68
CA HIS A 289 6.01 -30.02 -15.27
C HIS A 289 5.46 -31.44 -15.11
N TYR A 290 4.46 -31.82 -15.91
CA TYR A 290 3.82 -33.14 -15.81
C TYR A 290 4.47 -34.16 -16.73
N SER A 291 4.81 -33.79 -17.96
CA SER A 291 5.41 -34.71 -18.94
C SER A 291 6.83 -35.14 -18.58
N TYR A 292 7.64 -34.27 -17.97
CA TYR A 292 8.99 -34.65 -17.54
C TYR A 292 8.98 -35.45 -16.23
N SER A 293 8.04 -35.12 -15.32
CA SER A 293 7.88 -35.85 -14.07
C SER A 293 7.34 -37.27 -14.29
N ASN A 294 6.55 -37.46 -15.36
CA ASN A 294 6.02 -38.76 -15.72
C ASN A 294 5.90 -38.94 -17.24
N PRO A 295 6.92 -39.55 -17.88
CA PRO A 295 6.89 -39.82 -19.32
C PRO A 295 5.77 -40.76 -19.77
N SER A 296 5.19 -41.57 -18.88
CA SER A 296 4.08 -42.46 -19.25
C SER A 296 2.79 -41.72 -19.62
N ILE A 297 2.75 -40.39 -19.47
CA ILE A 297 1.61 -39.56 -19.90
C ILE A 297 1.36 -39.67 -21.41
N PHE A 298 2.42 -39.88 -22.19
CA PHE A 298 2.37 -40.04 -23.65
C PHE A 298 1.80 -41.40 -24.07
N ASP A 299 1.69 -42.36 -23.14
CA ASP A 299 1.12 -43.68 -23.38
C ASP A 299 -0.35 -43.77 -22.96
N GLU A 300 -0.89 -42.75 -22.30
CA GLU A 300 -2.28 -42.75 -21.80
C GLU A 300 -3.26 -42.47 -22.96
N PRO A 301 -4.16 -43.42 -23.30
CA PRO A 301 -4.99 -43.32 -24.50
C PRO A 301 -5.89 -42.09 -24.52
N ILE A 302 -6.55 -41.79 -23.41
CA ILE A 302 -7.48 -40.65 -23.30
C ILE A 302 -6.75 -39.31 -23.56
N ILE A 303 -5.53 -39.18 -23.04
CA ILE A 303 -4.74 -37.95 -23.17
C ILE A 303 -4.25 -37.80 -24.62
N THR A 304 -3.77 -38.89 -25.20
CA THR A 304 -3.26 -38.92 -26.59
C THR A 304 -4.38 -38.69 -27.61
N GLU A 305 -5.55 -39.29 -27.41
CA GLU A 305 -6.74 -39.04 -28.22
C GLU A 305 -7.18 -37.56 -28.12
N GLY A 306 -7.14 -37.00 -26.90
CA GLY A 306 -7.40 -35.57 -26.68
C GLY A 306 -6.42 -34.67 -27.44
N PHE A 307 -5.13 -35.03 -27.45
CA PHE A 307 -4.11 -34.33 -28.23
C PHE A 307 -4.36 -34.39 -29.74
N ILE A 308 -4.58 -35.59 -30.27
CA ILE A 308 -4.85 -35.80 -31.70
C ILE A 308 -6.08 -35.00 -32.13
N SER A 309 -7.18 -35.11 -31.39
CA SER A 309 -8.41 -34.35 -31.67
C SER A 309 -8.17 -32.84 -31.67
N CYS A 310 -7.30 -32.34 -30.80
CA CYS A 310 -6.95 -30.93 -30.76
C CYS A 310 -6.09 -30.53 -31.97
N VAL A 311 -5.09 -31.34 -32.34
CA VAL A 311 -4.23 -31.11 -33.52
C VAL A 311 -5.06 -31.12 -34.81
N GLU A 312 -5.97 -32.08 -34.97
CA GLU A 312 -6.90 -32.15 -36.12
C GLU A 312 -7.78 -30.89 -36.22
N THR A 313 -8.20 -30.37 -35.06
CA THR A 313 -8.99 -29.13 -34.98
C THR A 313 -8.16 -27.89 -35.35
N PHE A 314 -6.91 -27.80 -34.88
CA PHE A 314 -6.03 -26.65 -35.14
C PHE A 314 -5.48 -26.63 -36.57
N TYR A 315 -5.13 -27.79 -37.13
CA TYR A 315 -4.60 -27.96 -38.48
C TYR A 315 -5.63 -28.58 -39.42
N TYR A 316 -6.85 -28.04 -39.41
CA TYR A 316 -7.95 -28.55 -40.21
C TYR A 316 -7.60 -28.60 -41.71
N HIS A 317 -7.72 -29.79 -42.32
CA HIS A 317 -7.34 -30.10 -43.72
C HIS A 317 -5.84 -29.97 -44.09
N ASP A 318 -4.94 -29.89 -43.10
CA ASP A 318 -3.49 -29.86 -43.33
C ASP A 318 -2.86 -31.15 -42.76
N GLU A 319 -3.02 -32.25 -43.50
CA GLU A 319 -2.60 -33.60 -43.08
C GLU A 319 -1.08 -33.67 -42.82
N ASP A 320 -0.28 -32.94 -43.60
CA ASP A 320 1.17 -32.86 -43.43
C ASP A 320 1.54 -32.25 -42.07
N LYS A 321 0.87 -31.16 -41.66
CA LYS A 321 1.10 -30.57 -40.33
C LYS A 321 0.56 -31.41 -39.18
N GLN A 322 -0.55 -32.11 -39.39
CA GLN A 322 -1.08 -33.04 -38.38
C GLN A 322 -0.10 -34.20 -38.13
N ASP A 323 0.43 -34.80 -39.20
CA ASP A 323 1.44 -35.88 -39.10
C ASP A 323 2.74 -35.37 -38.48
N GLN A 324 3.21 -34.20 -38.91
CA GLN A 324 4.38 -33.55 -38.34
C GLN A 324 4.22 -33.30 -36.82
N ALA A 325 3.08 -32.77 -36.39
CA ALA A 325 2.84 -32.48 -34.97
C ALA A 325 2.73 -33.76 -34.12
N THR A 326 1.98 -34.76 -34.59
CA THR A 326 1.68 -35.99 -33.81
C THR A 326 2.80 -37.02 -33.84
N ASN A 327 3.40 -37.26 -35.00
CA ASN A 327 4.31 -38.37 -35.20
C ASN A 327 5.79 -37.99 -35.16
N ILE A 328 6.10 -36.69 -35.31
CA ILE A 328 7.48 -36.19 -35.37
C ILE A 328 7.78 -35.25 -34.20
N GLU A 329 6.98 -34.23 -33.96
CA GLU A 329 7.26 -33.21 -32.94
C GLU A 329 6.92 -33.68 -31.53
N LEU A 330 5.77 -34.34 -31.33
CA LEU A 330 5.41 -34.86 -30.01
C LEU A 330 6.44 -35.86 -29.48
N LYS A 331 7.07 -36.67 -30.35
CA LYS A 331 8.13 -37.62 -29.96
C LYS A 331 9.44 -36.95 -29.52
N LYS A 332 9.62 -35.66 -29.82
CA LYS A 332 10.77 -34.87 -29.38
C LYS A 332 10.52 -34.18 -28.03
N PHE A 333 9.27 -34.15 -27.59
CA PHE A 333 8.81 -33.51 -26.37
C PHE A 333 9.06 -34.42 -25.17
#